data_AF-A0A0E0JE07-F1
#
_entry.id   AF-A0A0E0JE07-F1
#
_cell.length_a   1.000
_cell.length_b   1.000
_cell.length_c   1.000
_cell.angle_alpha   90.00
_cell.angle_beta   90.00
_cell.angle_gamma   90.00
#
_symmetry.space_group_name_H-M   'P 1'
#
loop_
_entity.id
_entity.type
_entity.pdbx_description
1 polymer ?
#
loop_
_entity_poly.entity_id
_entity_poly.type
_entity_poly.pdbx_seq_one_letter_code
_entity_poly.pdbx_strand_id
1 'polypeptide(L)'
;MAMDSTAVGGESSQRGGLRASELAAILGPADGGGGDVERVLLPHKDAEKLGSSEPGKNLKRKAIDSQDSRRISREIDDLRSHLAGKMKELKYCEEVKKLRIELAQKAEENESLKKQNKELEAKSEISSQKNLLELEVTQLNDTIQLMKEDYEHMEVLVGILAEKERQINEELQQARRELVMVSIHGHDHHCEQGLEDMLSGRTAIGIKRMGELEEKSFYDACKRKYGNGDYETKAAELVSSWQQEMGKPSWHPFKIVMVDGEEKEVVDEDDAKLQHLLVEYGDDVRDAVKTAMCEMNEYNASGRYPVPEIWNFSIGRRATTLEAVQAMKKLAKSRRWMESRAYPNPPVCRVRPKN
;
A
#
# COMPACT_ATOMS: atom_id res chain seq x y z
N MET A 1 -21.56 -1.54 -32.81
CA MET A 1 -22.23 -0.73 -31.78
C MET A 1 -21.15 0.21 -31.23
N ALA A 2 -21.03 1.48 -31.65
CA ALA A 2 -21.92 2.63 -31.37
C ALA A 2 -22.13 2.75 -29.85
N MET A 3 -21.79 3.83 -29.12
CA MET A 3 -21.98 5.28 -29.32
C MET A 3 -20.99 6.06 -28.40
N ASP A 4 -20.27 7.12 -28.80
CA ASP A 4 -20.63 8.54 -29.07
C ASP A 4 -20.29 9.44 -27.85
N SER A 5 -19.19 10.23 -27.88
CA SER A 5 -19.02 11.65 -28.32
C SER A 5 -19.78 12.71 -27.51
N THR A 6 -19.04 13.62 -26.84
CA THR A 6 -19.19 15.10 -26.87
C THR A 6 -17.94 15.67 -26.14
N ALA A 7 -16.91 16.29 -26.71
CA ALA A 7 -16.76 17.42 -27.65
C ALA A 7 -17.06 18.81 -27.05
N VAL A 8 -16.01 19.55 -26.65
CA VAL A 8 -15.81 21.00 -26.89
C VAL A 8 -14.28 21.21 -26.88
N GLY A 9 -13.61 21.38 -28.02
CA GLY A 9 -13.36 22.69 -28.68
C GLY A 9 -12.20 23.42 -27.98
N GLY A 10 -11.08 23.78 -28.57
CA GLY A 10 -10.64 23.92 -29.96
C GLY A 10 -9.54 25.01 -29.95
N GLU A 11 -8.41 24.71 -30.58
CA GLU A 11 -7.49 25.55 -31.39
C GLU A 11 -7.20 27.03 -30.96
N SER A 12 -6.03 27.64 -31.10
CA SER A 12 -4.77 27.37 -31.79
C SER A 12 -3.76 28.47 -31.46
N SER A 13 -2.48 28.08 -31.34
CA SER A 13 -1.23 28.76 -31.77
C SER A 13 -1.27 30.25 -32.17
N GLN A 14 -0.44 31.09 -31.53
CA GLN A 14 0.63 31.85 -32.21
C GLN A 14 1.61 32.55 -31.26
N ARG A 15 2.82 32.77 -31.79
CA ARG A 15 4.08 33.26 -31.20
C ARG A 15 4.03 34.69 -30.68
N GLY A 16 4.91 35.05 -29.73
CA GLY A 16 5.32 36.44 -29.52
C GLY A 16 6.25 36.62 -28.31
N GLY A 17 7.38 37.29 -28.51
CA GLY A 17 8.47 37.41 -27.54
C GLY A 17 8.21 38.32 -26.32
N LEU A 18 9.16 38.22 -25.39
CA LEU A 18 9.72 39.24 -24.48
C LEU A 18 8.85 39.80 -23.31
N ARG A 19 9.33 39.45 -22.11
CA ARG A 19 9.45 40.18 -20.82
C ARG A 19 8.53 41.38 -20.54
N ALA A 20 7.82 41.31 -19.40
CA ALA A 20 7.68 42.31 -18.32
C ALA A 20 6.70 41.69 -17.29
N SER A 21 7.09 41.24 -16.09
CA SER A 21 7.33 42.04 -14.87
C SER A 21 6.55 43.35 -14.81
N GLU A 22 5.33 43.32 -14.25
CA GLU A 22 4.80 44.38 -13.36
C GLU A 22 3.44 44.01 -12.73
N LEU A 23 3.45 43.86 -11.41
CA LEU A 23 2.49 44.45 -10.46
C LEU A 23 3.38 45.00 -9.34
N ALA A 24 3.88 46.24 -9.46
CA ALA A 24 3.29 47.52 -8.98
C ALA A 24 3.09 47.50 -7.45
N ALA A 25 3.52 48.45 -6.62
CA ALA A 25 4.19 49.76 -6.72
C ALA A 25 4.69 50.06 -5.26
N ILE A 26 5.49 51.05 -4.87
CA ILE A 26 5.55 52.48 -5.18
C ILE A 26 6.93 52.95 -4.68
N LEU A 27 7.89 53.24 -5.56
CA LEU A 27 8.99 54.19 -5.33
C LEU A 27 9.43 54.69 -6.70
N GLY A 28 9.11 55.94 -7.02
CA GLY A 28 9.63 56.64 -8.19
C GLY A 28 10.65 57.70 -7.75
N PRO A 29 11.81 57.82 -8.42
CA PRO A 29 12.73 58.95 -8.27
C PRO A 29 12.68 59.88 -9.49
N ALA A 30 13.03 61.16 -9.29
CA ALA A 30 13.37 62.07 -10.37
C ALA A 30 14.46 63.07 -9.89
N ASP A 31 15.66 62.81 -10.40
CA ASP A 31 16.64 63.71 -11.02
C ASP A 31 16.89 65.16 -10.53
N GLY A 32 18.17 65.43 -10.20
CA GLY A 32 19.04 66.32 -10.99
C GLY A 32 18.83 67.84 -11.03
N GLY A 33 19.78 68.59 -10.45
CA GLY A 33 20.44 69.72 -11.15
C GLY A 33 20.09 71.18 -10.77
N GLY A 34 21.03 71.82 -10.06
CA GLY A 34 21.59 73.17 -10.28
C GLY A 34 20.73 74.45 -10.46
N GLY A 35 21.11 75.51 -9.73
CA GLY A 35 20.94 76.92 -10.16
C GLY A 35 20.42 77.91 -9.11
N ASP A 36 21.15 79.03 -8.94
CA ASP A 36 20.85 80.26 -8.18
C ASP A 36 19.42 80.85 -8.51
N VAL A 37 18.75 81.76 -7.78
CA VAL A 37 19.14 83.04 -7.14
C VAL A 37 17.96 83.53 -6.23
N GLU A 38 18.26 84.44 -5.29
CA GLU A 38 17.47 85.64 -4.92
C GLU A 38 16.58 85.68 -3.63
N ARG A 39 17.23 86.02 -2.51
CA ARG A 39 17.01 87.17 -1.59
C ARG A 39 15.62 87.85 -1.49
N VAL A 40 15.09 87.93 -0.25
CA VAL A 40 14.39 89.10 0.34
C VAL A 40 14.68 89.13 1.87
N LEU A 41 15.63 89.92 2.39
CA LEU A 41 15.46 91.23 3.08
C LEU A 41 14.43 91.20 4.25
N LEU A 42 14.85 91.04 5.52
CA LEU A 42 15.21 92.07 6.53
C LEU A 42 14.08 93.09 6.84
N PRO A 43 13.82 93.47 8.12
CA PRO A 43 14.72 94.37 8.88
C PRO A 43 14.66 94.16 10.43
N HIS A 44 15.42 94.79 11.34
CA HIS A 44 16.17 96.04 11.37
C HIS A 44 17.01 96.05 12.68
N LYS A 45 18.26 96.54 12.58
CA LYS A 45 18.87 97.65 13.36
C LYS A 45 18.94 97.59 14.89
N ASP A 46 19.89 98.21 15.57
CA ASP A 46 21.21 98.83 15.33
C ASP A 46 21.57 99.37 16.72
N ALA A 47 22.86 99.37 17.09
CA ALA A 47 23.53 100.39 17.92
C ALA A 47 24.90 99.83 18.34
N GLU A 48 25.97 100.15 17.61
CA GLU A 48 26.85 101.30 17.88
C GLU A 48 28.04 100.97 18.81
N LYS A 49 29.14 100.57 18.15
CA LYS A 49 30.44 101.28 18.11
C LYS A 49 30.87 102.06 19.37
N LEU A 50 31.98 101.62 19.98
CA LEU A 50 33.06 102.38 20.66
C LEU A 50 34.19 101.35 20.92
N GLY A 51 35.45 101.48 20.52
CA GLY A 51 36.25 102.67 20.29
C GLY A 51 36.96 103.12 21.58
N SER A 52 38.03 102.44 22.00
CA SER A 52 39.01 102.95 22.98
C SER A 52 40.27 102.07 22.91
N SER A 53 41.36 102.45 22.24
CA SER A 53 42.30 103.52 22.61
C SER A 53 42.62 103.48 24.10
N GLU A 54 43.81 102.95 24.43
CA GLU A 54 44.54 103.42 25.61
C GLU A 54 45.09 104.82 25.32
N PRO A 55 44.70 105.81 26.14
CA PRO A 55 45.62 106.87 26.50
C PRO A 55 45.81 106.89 28.03
N GLY A 56 47.04 107.13 28.44
CA GLY A 56 47.43 107.09 29.84
C GLY A 56 46.89 108.23 30.72
N LYS A 57 47.40 108.18 31.95
CA LYS A 57 47.54 109.25 32.95
C LYS A 57 46.31 109.61 33.78
N ASN A 58 46.42 109.27 35.06
CA ASN A 58 46.20 110.13 36.23
C ASN A 58 45.06 111.16 36.14
N LEU A 59 43.95 110.88 36.83
CA LEU A 59 43.15 111.91 37.50
C LEU A 59 42.68 111.36 38.87
N LYS A 60 43.33 111.85 39.93
CA LYS A 60 42.81 111.79 41.30
C LYS A 60 41.44 112.47 41.34
N ARG A 61 40.35 111.72 41.50
CA ARG A 61 39.07 112.26 41.96
C ARG A 61 39.05 112.20 43.48
N LYS A 62 38.94 113.38 44.12
CA LYS A 62 38.73 113.52 45.57
C LYS A 62 37.52 112.70 45.98
N ALA A 63 37.69 111.87 47.01
CA ALA A 63 36.60 111.18 47.69
C ALA A 63 35.64 112.20 48.32
N ILE A 64 34.36 112.06 48.04
CA ILE A 64 33.27 112.65 48.83
C ILE A 64 32.77 111.50 49.72
N ASP A 65 33.24 111.44 50.97
CA ASP A 65 32.77 110.50 51.99
C ASP A 65 31.52 111.09 52.67
N SER A 66 30.34 110.79 52.14
CA SER A 66 29.06 110.99 52.83
C SER A 66 28.48 109.65 53.29
N GLN A 67 27.71 109.67 54.38
CA GLN A 67 27.08 108.49 55.00
C GLN A 67 26.20 107.68 54.02
N ASP A 68 25.59 108.35 53.05
CA ASP A 68 24.78 107.73 52.00
C ASP A 68 25.63 106.89 51.04
N SER A 69 26.86 107.33 50.74
CA SER A 69 27.81 106.59 49.88
C SER A 69 28.21 105.23 50.49
N ARG A 70 28.30 105.16 51.83
CA ARG A 70 28.57 103.91 52.57
C ARG A 70 27.34 103.00 52.66
N ARG A 71 26.12 103.57 52.70
CA ARG A 71 24.87 102.79 52.68
C ARG A 71 24.67 102.16 51.31
N ILE A 72 24.84 102.94 50.26
CA ILE A 72 24.77 102.49 48.87
C ILE A 72 25.83 101.42 48.58
N SER A 73 27.06 101.57 49.08
CA SER A 73 28.10 100.53 48.91
C SER A 73 27.71 99.19 49.57
N ARG A 74 27.17 99.21 50.80
CA ARG A 74 26.71 97.97 51.47
C ARG A 74 25.58 97.29 50.72
N GLU A 75 24.63 98.08 50.21
CA GLU A 75 23.50 97.58 49.42
C GLU A 75 23.98 96.99 48.08
N ILE A 76 24.98 97.63 47.44
CA ILE A 76 25.66 97.09 46.25
C ILE A 76 26.37 95.77 46.56
N ASP A 77 27.06 95.66 47.70
CA ASP A 77 27.77 94.43 48.08
C ASP A 77 26.81 93.29 48.46
N ASP A 78 25.71 93.58 49.15
CA ASP A 78 24.65 92.59 49.42
C ASP A 78 24.00 92.10 48.12
N LEU A 79 23.68 93.01 47.18
CA LEU A 79 23.14 92.65 45.88
C LEU A 79 24.13 91.82 45.06
N ARG A 80 25.44 92.14 45.10
CA ARG A 80 26.50 91.35 44.46
C ARG A 80 26.62 89.96 45.08
N SER A 81 26.53 89.85 46.40
CA SER A 81 26.52 88.56 47.11
C SER A 81 25.29 87.72 46.72
N HIS A 82 24.12 88.34 46.65
CA HIS A 82 22.88 87.67 46.25
C HIS A 82 22.93 87.21 44.78
N LEU A 83 23.45 88.03 43.87
CA LEU A 83 23.69 87.69 42.47
C LEU A 83 24.70 86.54 42.33
N ALA A 84 25.79 86.54 43.09
CA ALA A 84 26.76 85.46 43.10
C ALA A 84 26.16 84.14 43.61
N GLY A 85 25.27 84.20 44.61
CA GLY A 85 24.48 83.06 45.07
C GLY A 85 23.56 82.52 43.98
N LYS A 86 22.78 83.40 43.33
CA LYS A 86 21.88 83.04 42.22
C LYS A 86 22.62 82.47 41.02
N MET A 87 23.80 82.99 40.68
CA MET A 87 24.66 82.43 39.64
C MET A 87 25.14 81.01 39.96
N LYS A 88 25.45 80.71 41.23
CA LYS A 88 25.80 79.34 41.65
C LYS A 88 24.60 78.39 41.59
N GLU A 89 23.42 78.84 42.05
CA GLU A 89 22.18 78.06 41.94
C GLU A 89 21.83 77.74 40.49
N LEU A 90 21.94 78.71 39.58
CA LEU A 90 21.68 78.50 38.15
C LEU A 90 22.61 77.43 37.56
N LYS A 91 23.93 77.52 37.83
CA LYS A 91 24.89 76.50 37.39
C LYS A 91 24.55 75.11 37.92
N TYR A 92 24.19 75.00 39.20
CA TYR A 92 23.77 73.72 39.78
C TYR A 92 22.49 73.19 39.10
N CYS A 93 21.53 74.06 38.85
CA CYS A 93 20.26 73.70 38.20
C CYS A 93 20.46 73.25 36.75
N GLU A 94 21.40 73.85 36.02
CA GLU A 94 21.81 73.43 34.68
C GLU A 94 22.41 72.02 34.68
N GLU A 95 23.32 71.71 35.60
CA GLU A 95 23.91 70.36 35.66
C GLU A 95 22.90 69.30 36.10
N VAL A 96 21.98 69.63 37.02
CA VAL A 96 20.88 68.72 37.36
C VAL A 96 20.00 68.44 36.13
N LYS A 97 19.72 69.43 35.28
CA LYS A 97 18.98 69.22 34.03
C LYS A 97 19.74 68.31 33.07
N LYS A 98 21.05 68.53 32.91
CA LYS A 98 21.91 67.70 32.05
C LYS A 98 21.91 66.24 32.50
N LEU A 99 22.12 65.99 33.79
CA LEU A 99 22.10 64.65 34.37
C LEU A 99 20.73 63.96 34.22
N ARG A 100 19.63 64.71 34.33
CA ARG A 100 18.27 64.17 34.11
C ARG A 100 18.04 63.69 32.67
N ILE A 101 18.52 64.45 31.69
CA ILE A 101 18.42 64.06 30.28
C ILE A 101 19.23 62.79 30.02
N GLU A 102 20.47 62.73 30.54
CA GLU A 102 21.33 61.56 30.38
C GLU A 102 20.75 60.31 31.07
N LEU A 103 20.18 60.47 32.27
CA LEU A 103 19.48 59.38 32.96
C LEU A 103 18.27 58.88 32.15
N ALA A 104 17.50 59.78 31.55
CA ALA A 104 16.35 59.42 30.71
C ALA A 104 16.79 58.66 29.45
N GLN A 105 17.86 59.11 28.78
CA GLN A 105 18.44 58.41 27.63
C GLN A 105 18.93 57.01 28.01
N LYS A 106 19.60 56.87 29.16
CA LYS A 106 20.07 55.57 29.67
C LYS A 106 18.92 54.65 30.07
N ALA A 107 17.79 55.18 30.53
CA ALA A 107 16.61 54.39 30.81
C ALA A 107 15.98 53.84 29.52
N GLU A 108 15.87 54.66 28.47
CA GLU A 108 15.36 54.24 27.16
C GLU A 108 16.27 53.20 26.48
N GLU A 109 17.59 53.40 26.54
CA GLU A 109 18.58 52.43 26.04
C GLU A 109 18.45 51.08 26.77
N ASN A 110 18.29 51.09 28.10
CA ASN A 110 18.07 49.88 28.88
C ASN A 110 16.76 49.16 28.54
N GLU A 111 15.68 49.88 28.27
CA GLU A 111 14.42 49.27 27.82
C GLU A 111 14.59 48.58 26.45
N SER A 112 15.28 49.23 25.53
CA SER A 112 15.57 48.66 24.21
C SER A 112 16.39 47.38 24.31
N LEU A 113 17.47 47.40 25.10
CA LEU A 113 18.32 46.23 25.33
C LEU A 113 17.54 45.07 26.00
N LYS A 114 16.65 45.38 26.96
CA LYS A 114 15.78 44.35 27.57
C LYS A 114 14.86 43.69 26.55
N LYS A 115 14.31 44.45 25.59
CA LYS A 115 13.46 43.89 24.53
C LYS A 115 14.29 43.01 23.59
N GLN A 116 15.47 43.45 23.18
CA GLN A 116 16.37 42.68 22.32
C GLN A 116 16.82 41.37 22.98
N ASN A 117 17.17 41.39 24.28
CA ASN A 117 17.54 40.17 25.00
C ASN A 117 16.41 39.14 25.03
N LYS A 118 15.17 39.57 25.31
CA LYS A 118 14.00 38.67 25.28
C LYS A 118 13.77 38.08 23.90
N GLU A 119 13.97 38.87 22.84
CA GLU A 119 13.80 38.39 21.47
C GLU A 119 14.90 37.39 21.06
N LEU A 120 16.14 37.61 21.51
CA LEU A 120 17.25 36.68 21.31
C LEU A 120 17.05 35.37 22.06
N GLU A 121 16.59 35.42 23.32
CA GLU A 121 16.23 34.23 24.10
C GLU A 121 15.16 33.41 23.38
N ALA A 122 14.07 34.04 22.94
CA ALA A 122 13.00 33.35 22.20
C ALA A 122 13.51 32.72 20.88
N LYS A 123 14.36 33.43 20.13
CA LYS A 123 14.98 32.88 18.90
C LYS A 123 15.89 31.69 19.19
N SER A 124 16.65 31.74 20.29
CA SER A 124 17.53 30.64 20.69
C SER A 124 16.76 29.37 21.05
N GLU A 125 15.63 29.52 21.76
CA GLU A 125 14.75 28.42 22.14
C GLU A 125 14.10 27.77 20.91
N ILE A 126 13.55 28.58 20.01
CA ILE A 126 12.96 28.11 18.74
C ILE A 126 14.02 27.37 17.91
N SER A 127 15.25 27.90 17.83
CA SER A 127 16.35 27.24 17.11
C SER A 127 16.69 25.88 17.71
N SER A 128 16.74 25.78 19.04
CA SER A 128 17.00 24.50 19.72
C SER A 128 15.90 23.47 19.44
N GLN A 129 14.63 23.88 19.52
CA GLN A 129 13.49 22.98 19.23
C GLN A 129 13.47 22.54 17.77
N LYS A 130 13.79 23.46 16.84
CA LYS A 130 13.91 23.13 15.41
C LYS A 130 14.96 22.07 15.17
N ASN A 131 16.15 22.19 15.78
CA ASN A 131 17.22 21.21 15.62
C ASN A 131 16.82 19.83 16.15
N LEU A 132 16.05 19.77 17.25
CA LEU A 132 15.56 18.51 17.81
C LEU A 132 14.55 17.83 16.87
N LEU A 133 13.58 18.60 16.35
CA LEU A 133 12.61 18.10 15.37
C LEU A 133 13.29 17.65 14.08
N GLU A 134 14.31 18.38 13.62
CA GLU A 134 15.07 18.02 12.43
C GLU A 134 15.79 16.68 12.61
N LEU A 135 16.37 16.44 13.80
CA LEU A 135 16.95 15.13 14.14
C LEU A 135 15.91 14.01 14.14
N GLU A 136 14.75 14.22 14.76
CA GLU A 136 13.66 13.22 14.78
C GLU A 136 13.14 12.89 13.38
N VAL A 137 12.98 13.90 12.52
CA VAL A 137 12.58 13.72 11.12
C VAL A 137 13.61 12.89 10.36
N THR A 138 14.92 13.12 10.57
CA THR A 138 15.96 12.31 9.93
C THR A 138 15.89 10.84 10.37
N GLN A 139 15.72 10.58 11.66
CA GLN A 139 15.63 9.21 12.20
C GLN A 139 14.39 8.46 11.67
N LEU A 140 13.24 9.16 11.59
CA LEU A 140 12.03 8.58 11.03
C LEU A 140 12.17 8.28 9.53
N ASN A 141 12.83 9.16 8.77
CA ASN A 141 13.10 8.92 7.36
C ASN A 141 14.02 7.71 7.14
N ASP A 142 15.08 7.56 7.93
CA ASP A 142 15.98 6.39 7.86
C ASP A 142 15.20 5.10 8.17
N THR A 143 14.32 5.13 9.17
CA THR A 143 13.47 3.99 9.52
C THR A 143 12.52 3.63 8.38
N ILE A 144 11.86 4.62 7.78
CA ILE A 144 10.98 4.42 6.62
C ILE A 144 11.76 3.82 5.45
N GLN A 145 12.99 4.27 5.22
CA GLN A 145 13.83 3.76 4.13
C GLN A 145 14.19 2.28 4.34
N LEU A 146 14.61 1.90 5.54
CA LEU A 146 14.87 0.49 5.89
C LEU A 146 13.61 -0.38 5.71
N MET A 147 12.46 0.11 6.17
CA MET A 147 11.20 -0.63 6.01
C MET A 147 10.78 -0.80 4.54
N LYS A 148 11.07 0.19 3.68
CA LYS A 148 10.80 0.08 2.24
C LYS A 148 11.68 -0.98 1.60
N GLU A 149 12.96 -1.01 1.92
CA GLU A 149 13.90 -2.03 1.41
C GLU A 149 13.49 -3.45 1.82
N ASP A 150 13.07 -3.63 3.08
CA ASP A 150 12.55 -4.92 3.58
C ASP A 150 11.25 -5.32 2.87
N TYR A 151 10.35 -4.36 2.62
CA TYR A 151 9.10 -4.58 1.91
C TYR A 151 9.34 -4.98 0.44
N GLU A 152 10.24 -4.28 -0.26
CA GLU A 152 10.64 -4.61 -1.63
C GLU A 152 11.24 -6.02 -1.72
N HIS A 153 12.11 -6.39 -0.78
CA HIS A 153 12.66 -7.76 -0.70
C HIS A 153 11.55 -8.80 -0.48
N MET A 154 10.58 -8.51 0.38
CA MET A 154 9.45 -9.39 0.65
C MET A 154 8.55 -9.58 -0.58
N GLU A 155 8.26 -8.50 -1.32
CA GLU A 155 7.48 -8.58 -2.57
C GLU A 155 8.17 -9.46 -3.61
N VAL A 156 9.49 -9.33 -3.78
CA VAL A 156 10.27 -10.20 -4.67
C VAL A 156 10.18 -11.67 -4.24
N LEU A 157 10.33 -11.95 -2.95
CA LEU A 157 10.24 -13.32 -2.43
C LEU A 157 8.85 -13.93 -2.66
N VAL A 158 7.78 -13.16 -2.43
CA VAL A 158 6.40 -13.60 -2.69
C VAL A 158 6.23 -13.95 -4.17
N GLY A 159 6.75 -13.13 -5.08
CA GLY A 159 6.72 -13.41 -6.51
C GLY A 159 7.45 -14.71 -6.89
N ILE A 160 8.63 -14.94 -6.32
CA ILE A 160 9.40 -16.18 -6.55
C ILE A 160 8.64 -17.41 -6.04
N LEU A 161 8.06 -17.33 -4.83
CA LEU A 161 7.31 -18.43 -4.24
C LEU A 161 6.05 -18.76 -5.05
N ALA A 162 5.32 -17.75 -5.50
CA ALA A 162 4.13 -17.93 -6.34
C ALA A 162 4.48 -18.63 -7.67
N GLU A 163 5.58 -18.23 -8.31
CA GLU A 163 6.03 -18.89 -9.54
C GLU A 163 6.50 -20.33 -9.29
N LYS A 164 7.15 -20.60 -8.16
CA LYS A 164 7.53 -21.97 -7.77
C LYS A 164 6.33 -22.85 -7.47
N GLU A 165 5.32 -22.32 -6.79
CA GLU A 165 4.06 -23.01 -6.54
C GLU A 165 3.36 -23.35 -7.86
N ARG A 166 3.28 -22.40 -8.80
CA ARG A 166 2.73 -22.62 -10.13
C ARG A 166 3.45 -23.75 -10.87
N GLN A 167 4.78 -23.73 -10.91
CA GLN A 167 5.61 -24.76 -11.54
C GLN A 167 5.36 -26.15 -10.93
N ILE A 168 5.42 -26.25 -9.59
CA ILE A 168 5.21 -27.52 -8.88
C ILE A 168 3.78 -28.04 -9.12
N ASN A 169 2.79 -27.15 -9.13
CA ASN A 169 1.41 -27.55 -9.39
C ASN A 169 1.24 -28.06 -10.84
N GLU A 170 1.86 -27.42 -11.82
CA GLU A 170 1.84 -27.89 -13.22
C GLU A 170 2.46 -29.28 -13.38
N GLU A 171 3.62 -29.51 -12.77
CA GLU A 171 4.28 -30.82 -12.75
C GLU A 171 3.41 -31.88 -12.05
N LEU A 172 2.77 -31.51 -10.93
CA LEU A 172 1.88 -32.40 -10.20
C LEU A 172 0.66 -32.80 -11.03
N GLN A 173 0.02 -31.84 -11.71
CA GLN A 173 -1.12 -32.11 -12.58
C GLN A 173 -0.70 -32.93 -13.80
N GLN A 174 0.49 -32.68 -14.35
CA GLN A 174 1.04 -33.46 -15.46
C GLN A 174 1.27 -34.92 -15.04
N ALA A 175 1.92 -35.16 -13.90
CA ALA A 175 2.15 -36.49 -13.38
C ALA A 175 0.83 -37.25 -13.12
N ARG A 176 -0.22 -36.55 -12.67
CA ARG A 176 -1.56 -37.14 -12.52
C ARG A 176 -2.19 -37.51 -13.85
N ARG A 177 -2.15 -36.61 -14.84
CA ARG A 177 -2.67 -36.89 -16.20
C ARG A 177 -1.96 -38.09 -16.82
N GLU A 178 -0.64 -38.14 -16.72
CA GLU A 178 0.15 -39.27 -17.21
C GLU A 178 -0.22 -40.57 -16.50
N LEU A 179 -0.43 -40.52 -15.19
CA LEU A 179 -0.82 -41.70 -14.43
C LEU A 179 -2.20 -42.22 -14.83
N VAL A 180 -3.16 -41.32 -15.04
CA VAL A 180 -4.48 -41.68 -15.60
C VAL A 180 -4.32 -42.26 -17.00
N MET A 181 -3.55 -41.60 -17.88
CA MET A 181 -3.31 -42.06 -19.25
C MET A 181 -2.68 -43.45 -19.33
N VAL A 182 -1.63 -43.71 -18.55
CA VAL A 182 -0.96 -45.01 -18.46
C VAL A 182 -1.90 -46.08 -17.90
N SER A 183 -2.78 -45.70 -16.97
CA SER A 183 -3.74 -46.62 -16.37
C SER A 183 -4.82 -47.05 -17.36
N ILE A 184 -5.32 -46.13 -18.20
CA ILE A 184 -6.35 -46.39 -19.22
C ILE A 184 -5.79 -47.07 -20.47
N HIS A 185 -4.66 -46.59 -21.01
CA HIS A 185 -4.27 -46.97 -22.37
C HIS A 185 -3.37 -48.19 -22.46
N GLY A 186 -2.64 -48.56 -21.41
CA GLY A 186 -1.58 -49.59 -21.49
C GLY A 186 -0.49 -49.17 -22.49
N HIS A 187 0.79 -49.31 -22.15
CA HIS A 187 1.85 -48.87 -23.07
C HIS A 187 2.01 -49.77 -24.32
N ASP A 188 1.24 -50.87 -24.41
CA ASP A 188 1.24 -51.84 -25.50
C ASP A 188 -0.20 -52.25 -25.87
N HIS A 189 -0.60 -52.03 -27.13
CA HIS A 189 -1.84 -52.53 -27.74
C HIS A 189 -1.94 -54.08 -27.82
N HIS A 190 -1.02 -54.81 -27.18
CA HIS A 190 -0.95 -56.27 -27.14
C HIS A 190 -1.05 -56.88 -25.74
N CYS A 191 -1.25 -56.08 -24.69
CA CYS A 191 -1.56 -56.60 -23.36
C CYS A 191 -3.07 -56.44 -23.11
N GLU A 192 -3.83 -57.53 -23.27
CA GLU A 192 -5.28 -57.62 -23.01
C GLU A 192 -5.66 -57.37 -21.52
N GLN A 193 -4.72 -56.98 -20.66
CA GLN A 193 -4.95 -56.59 -19.28
C GLN A 193 -4.31 -55.23 -19.03
N GLY A 194 -5.12 -54.18 -19.06
CA GLY A 194 -4.67 -52.81 -18.76
C GLY A 194 -4.14 -52.69 -17.33
N LEU A 195 -3.40 -51.61 -17.04
CA LEU A 195 -3.06 -51.28 -15.65
C LEU A 195 -4.34 -51.01 -14.83
N GLU A 196 -5.43 -50.59 -15.49
CA GLU A 196 -6.79 -50.57 -14.95
C GLU A 196 -7.20 -51.91 -14.32
N ASP A 197 -7.14 -53.03 -15.05
CA ASP A 197 -7.45 -54.39 -14.55
C ASP A 197 -6.51 -54.87 -13.42
N MET A 198 -5.28 -54.34 -13.38
CA MET A 198 -4.34 -54.63 -12.29
C MET A 198 -4.61 -53.83 -11.02
N LEU A 199 -5.07 -52.60 -11.16
CA LEU A 199 -5.47 -51.72 -10.05
C LEU A 199 -6.84 -52.13 -9.51
N SER A 200 -7.78 -52.49 -10.38
CA SER A 200 -9.11 -52.99 -10.05
C SER A 200 -9.04 -54.44 -9.54
N GLY A 201 -8.80 -54.59 -8.23
CA GLY A 201 -8.95 -55.88 -7.53
C GLY A 201 -7.76 -56.28 -6.66
N ARG A 202 -6.57 -55.70 -6.85
CA ARG A 202 -5.39 -55.96 -5.99
C ARG A 202 -5.02 -54.80 -5.07
N THR A 203 -5.47 -53.59 -5.38
CA THR A 203 -5.19 -52.39 -4.59
C THR A 203 -6.48 -51.61 -4.31
N ALA A 204 -6.52 -50.92 -3.17
CA ALA A 204 -7.61 -49.99 -2.85
C ALA A 204 -7.62 -48.73 -3.73
N ILE A 205 -6.57 -48.53 -4.53
CA ILE A 205 -6.43 -47.43 -5.49
C ILE A 205 -6.76 -47.97 -6.87
N GLY A 206 -7.61 -47.27 -7.61
CA GLY A 206 -7.94 -47.59 -9.01
C GLY A 206 -8.45 -46.37 -9.77
N ILE A 207 -8.90 -46.59 -11.00
CA ILE A 207 -9.55 -45.54 -11.80
C ILE A 207 -11.04 -45.56 -11.48
N LYS A 208 -11.61 -44.38 -11.22
CA LYS A 208 -13.05 -44.17 -11.19
C LYS A 208 -13.40 -43.18 -12.30
N ARG A 209 -14.44 -43.47 -13.08
CA ARG A 209 -14.96 -42.54 -14.10
C ARG A 209 -16.05 -41.70 -13.46
N MET A 210 -15.70 -40.46 -13.10
CA MET A 210 -16.58 -39.53 -12.41
C MET A 210 -17.72 -39.13 -13.34
N GLY A 211 -18.96 -39.38 -12.92
CA GLY A 211 -20.15 -39.14 -13.73
C GLY A 211 -20.56 -40.28 -14.67
N GLU A 212 -19.94 -41.46 -14.53
CA GLU A 212 -20.44 -42.70 -15.12
C GLU A 212 -21.44 -43.38 -14.18
N LEU A 213 -22.51 -43.94 -14.75
CA LEU A 213 -23.53 -44.66 -13.99
C LEU A 213 -22.99 -45.96 -13.39
N GLU A 214 -23.35 -46.23 -12.14
CA GLU A 214 -23.12 -47.52 -11.52
C GLU A 214 -24.07 -48.58 -12.11
N GLU A 215 -23.58 -49.37 -13.05
CA GLU A 215 -24.37 -50.37 -13.78
C GLU A 215 -25.07 -51.39 -12.87
N LYS A 216 -24.46 -51.72 -11.73
CA LYS A 216 -24.98 -52.72 -10.79
C LYS A 216 -26.38 -52.36 -10.27
N SER A 217 -26.62 -51.08 -9.97
CA SER A 217 -27.92 -50.60 -9.49
C SER A 217 -29.02 -50.82 -10.54
N PHE A 218 -28.68 -50.61 -11.82
CA PHE A 218 -29.58 -50.85 -12.95
C PHE A 218 -29.79 -52.35 -13.19
N TYR A 219 -28.73 -53.15 -13.08
CA TYR A 219 -28.81 -54.61 -13.20
C TYR A 219 -29.73 -55.21 -12.14
N ASP A 220 -29.54 -54.84 -10.87
CA ASP A 220 -30.34 -55.34 -9.75
C ASP A 220 -31.81 -54.90 -9.87
N ALA A 221 -32.07 -53.65 -10.27
CA ALA A 221 -33.42 -53.16 -10.52
C ALA A 221 -34.11 -53.87 -11.69
N CYS A 222 -33.42 -54.05 -12.82
CA CYS A 222 -33.93 -54.77 -13.98
C CYS A 222 -34.17 -56.25 -13.66
N LYS A 223 -33.28 -56.89 -12.89
CA LYS A 223 -33.46 -58.27 -12.43
C LYS A 223 -34.69 -58.42 -11.55
N ARG A 224 -34.95 -57.47 -10.64
CA ARG A 224 -36.17 -57.42 -9.83
C ARG A 224 -37.43 -57.27 -10.69
N LYS A 225 -37.38 -56.42 -11.73
CA LYS A 225 -38.53 -56.08 -12.59
C LYS A 225 -38.86 -57.15 -13.64
N TYR A 226 -37.83 -57.72 -14.28
CA TYR A 226 -37.98 -58.62 -15.43
C TYR A 226 -37.65 -60.08 -15.12
N GLY A 227 -37.25 -60.40 -13.88
CA GLY A 227 -36.91 -61.76 -13.46
C GLY A 227 -35.73 -62.34 -14.24
N ASN A 228 -35.78 -63.63 -14.58
CA ASN A 228 -34.76 -64.30 -15.41
C ASN A 228 -34.94 -64.06 -16.92
N GLY A 229 -35.70 -63.02 -17.31
CA GLY A 229 -35.84 -62.61 -18.71
C GLY A 229 -34.57 -61.97 -19.26
N ASP A 230 -34.70 -61.15 -20.30
CA ASP A 230 -33.58 -60.42 -20.91
C ASP A 230 -33.18 -59.18 -20.09
N TYR A 231 -33.06 -59.33 -18.77
CA TYR A 231 -32.87 -58.22 -17.84
C TYR A 231 -31.47 -57.58 -17.97
N GLU A 232 -30.47 -58.34 -18.44
CA GLU A 232 -29.11 -57.86 -18.68
C GLU A 232 -29.08 -56.86 -19.84
N THR A 233 -29.69 -57.22 -20.98
CA THR A 233 -29.83 -56.33 -22.13
C THR A 233 -30.67 -55.10 -21.76
N LYS A 234 -31.75 -55.27 -21.00
CA LYS A 234 -32.58 -54.16 -20.53
C LYS A 234 -31.83 -53.21 -19.60
N ALA A 235 -30.98 -53.73 -18.71
CA ALA A 235 -30.13 -52.90 -17.85
C ALA A 235 -29.12 -52.11 -18.68
N ALA A 236 -28.44 -52.74 -19.65
CA ALA A 236 -27.49 -52.06 -20.53
C ALA A 236 -28.15 -50.96 -21.39
N GLU A 237 -29.32 -51.24 -21.96
CA GLU A 237 -30.13 -50.25 -22.69
C GLU A 237 -30.48 -49.05 -21.79
N LEU A 238 -30.89 -49.33 -20.54
CA LEU A 238 -31.30 -48.31 -19.58
C LEU A 238 -30.11 -47.43 -19.15
N VAL A 239 -28.97 -48.03 -18.81
CA VAL A 239 -27.72 -47.31 -18.48
C VAL A 239 -27.32 -46.41 -19.65
N SER A 240 -27.27 -46.94 -20.87
CA SER A 240 -26.90 -46.17 -22.06
C SER A 240 -27.85 -44.98 -22.30
N SER A 241 -29.17 -45.22 -22.20
CA SER A 241 -30.17 -44.17 -22.34
C SER A 241 -30.02 -43.06 -21.31
N TRP A 242 -29.79 -43.40 -20.04
CA TRP A 242 -29.64 -42.40 -18.98
C TRP A 242 -28.31 -41.68 -19.03
N GLN A 243 -27.22 -42.37 -19.40
CA GLN A 243 -25.93 -41.73 -19.60
C GLN A 243 -26.01 -40.67 -20.71
N GLN A 244 -26.72 -40.96 -21.81
CA GLN A 244 -27.00 -39.98 -22.86
C GLN A 244 -27.88 -38.84 -22.39
N GLU A 245 -28.92 -39.13 -21.59
CA GLU A 245 -29.85 -38.12 -21.08
C GLU A 245 -29.13 -37.13 -20.15
N MET A 246 -28.32 -37.64 -19.22
CA MET A 246 -27.49 -36.83 -18.32
C MET A 246 -26.50 -35.93 -19.07
N GLY A 247 -26.04 -36.37 -20.25
CA GLY A 247 -25.15 -35.60 -21.11
C GLY A 247 -25.82 -34.41 -21.82
N LYS A 248 -27.15 -34.33 -21.84
CA LYS A 248 -27.88 -33.26 -22.55
C LYS A 248 -27.86 -31.96 -21.76
N PRO A 249 -27.37 -30.84 -22.34
CA PRO A 249 -27.41 -29.54 -21.66
C PRO A 249 -28.81 -29.05 -21.30
N SER A 250 -29.85 -29.54 -22.00
CA SER A 250 -31.24 -29.18 -21.75
C SER A 250 -31.85 -29.82 -20.50
N TRP A 251 -31.15 -30.77 -19.87
CA TRP A 251 -31.61 -31.38 -18.62
C TRP A 251 -30.58 -31.16 -17.51
N HIS A 252 -30.95 -30.32 -16.55
CA HIS A 252 -30.12 -29.94 -15.43
C HIS A 252 -31.00 -29.87 -14.16
N PRO A 253 -31.25 -31.01 -13.50
CA PRO A 253 -32.16 -31.13 -12.37
C PRO A 253 -31.47 -30.65 -11.08
N PHE A 254 -31.09 -29.38 -11.06
CA PHE A 254 -30.42 -28.75 -9.93
C PHE A 254 -31.12 -27.44 -9.55
N LYS A 255 -31.11 -27.13 -8.26
CA LYS A 255 -31.63 -25.90 -7.69
C LYS A 255 -30.62 -25.29 -6.73
N ILE A 256 -30.62 -23.97 -6.66
CA ILE A 256 -29.79 -23.23 -5.72
C ILE A 256 -30.52 -23.14 -4.38
N VAL A 257 -29.85 -23.53 -3.30
CA VAL A 257 -30.33 -23.43 -1.93
C VAL A 257 -29.31 -22.70 -1.06
N MET A 258 -29.79 -22.00 -0.04
CA MET A 258 -28.91 -21.35 0.94
C MET A 258 -28.53 -22.33 2.04
N VAL A 259 -27.24 -22.65 2.18
CA VAL A 259 -26.70 -23.49 3.25
C VAL A 259 -25.59 -22.71 3.95
N ASP A 260 -25.76 -22.43 5.24
CA ASP A 260 -24.80 -21.67 6.07
C ASP A 260 -24.44 -20.27 5.53
N GLY A 261 -25.35 -19.64 4.78
CA GLY A 261 -25.14 -18.33 4.17
C GLY A 261 -24.46 -18.36 2.80
N GLU A 262 -24.15 -19.55 2.27
CA GLU A 262 -23.63 -19.75 0.92
C GLU A 262 -24.69 -20.35 -0.02
N GLU A 263 -24.72 -19.88 -1.27
CA GLU A 263 -25.52 -20.48 -2.33
C GLU A 263 -24.87 -21.81 -2.76
N LYS A 264 -25.57 -22.93 -2.56
CA LYS A 264 -25.14 -24.25 -3.01
C LYS A 264 -26.12 -24.83 -4.01
N GLU A 265 -25.59 -25.37 -5.09
CA GLU A 265 -26.35 -26.11 -6.07
C GLU A 265 -26.59 -27.54 -5.56
N VAL A 266 -27.85 -27.93 -5.42
CA VAL A 266 -28.25 -29.28 -4.99
C VAL A 266 -29.22 -29.88 -6.01
N VAL A 267 -29.27 -31.20 -6.08
CA VAL A 267 -30.20 -31.90 -6.97
C VAL A 267 -31.64 -31.53 -6.61
N ASP A 268 -32.45 -31.24 -7.62
CA ASP A 268 -33.87 -31.04 -7.43
C ASP A 268 -34.58 -32.39 -7.29
N GLU A 269 -34.89 -32.75 -6.05
CA GLU A 269 -35.60 -33.98 -5.71
C GLU A 269 -36.96 -34.10 -6.44
N ASP A 270 -37.61 -32.99 -6.76
CA ASP A 270 -38.94 -32.99 -7.40
C ASP A 270 -38.87 -33.05 -8.94
N ASP A 271 -37.67 -33.18 -9.53
CA ASP A 271 -37.51 -33.28 -10.98
C ASP A 271 -38.32 -34.45 -11.56
N ALA A 272 -39.11 -34.16 -12.59
CA ALA A 272 -40.05 -35.12 -13.16
C ALA A 272 -39.39 -36.40 -13.68
N LYS A 273 -38.15 -36.32 -14.22
CA LYS A 273 -37.42 -37.48 -14.74
C LYS A 273 -36.82 -38.31 -13.60
N LEU A 274 -36.31 -37.66 -12.55
CA LEU A 274 -35.83 -38.35 -11.34
C LEU A 274 -36.99 -39.03 -10.59
N GLN A 275 -38.16 -38.38 -10.51
CA GLN A 275 -39.36 -38.98 -9.93
C GLN A 275 -39.87 -40.17 -10.75
N HIS A 276 -39.82 -40.08 -12.09
CA HIS A 276 -40.13 -41.22 -12.95
C HIS A 276 -39.18 -42.41 -12.71
N LEU A 277 -37.88 -42.17 -12.58
CA LEU A 277 -36.90 -43.22 -12.22
C LEU A 277 -37.23 -43.90 -10.90
N LEU A 278 -37.59 -43.10 -9.89
CA LEU A 278 -37.96 -43.60 -8.57
C LEU A 278 -39.12 -44.59 -8.65
N VAL A 279 -40.18 -44.21 -9.37
CA VAL A 279 -41.39 -45.02 -9.51
C VAL A 279 -41.14 -46.29 -10.33
N GLU A 280 -40.38 -46.19 -11.42
CA GLU A 280 -40.21 -47.30 -12.36
C GLU A 280 -39.15 -48.32 -11.96
N TYR A 281 -38.08 -47.89 -11.28
CA TYR A 281 -36.90 -48.73 -11.03
C TYR A 281 -36.43 -48.71 -9.57
N GLY A 282 -36.89 -47.75 -8.77
CA GLY A 282 -36.58 -47.63 -7.35
C GLY A 282 -35.55 -46.55 -7.02
N ASP A 283 -35.28 -46.41 -5.74
CA ASP A 283 -34.31 -45.48 -5.15
C ASP A 283 -32.88 -45.78 -5.60
N ASP A 284 -32.47 -47.05 -5.64
CA ASP A 284 -31.12 -47.46 -6.08
C ASP A 284 -30.71 -46.83 -7.43
N VAL A 285 -31.59 -46.88 -8.42
CA VAL A 285 -31.33 -46.36 -9.78
C VAL A 285 -31.39 -44.84 -9.80
N ARG A 286 -32.38 -44.25 -9.13
CA ARG A 286 -32.47 -42.78 -9.01
C ARG A 286 -31.21 -42.22 -8.36
N ASP A 287 -30.77 -42.81 -7.26
CA ASP A 287 -29.63 -42.32 -6.50
C ASP A 287 -28.32 -42.53 -7.25
N ALA A 288 -28.16 -43.63 -8.01
CA ALA A 288 -27.04 -43.80 -8.93
C ALA A 288 -26.98 -42.69 -10.00
N VAL A 289 -28.12 -42.31 -10.58
CA VAL A 289 -28.21 -41.18 -11.52
C VAL A 289 -27.85 -39.86 -10.84
N LYS A 290 -28.38 -39.58 -9.65
CA LYS A 290 -28.04 -38.36 -8.89
C LYS A 290 -26.56 -38.27 -8.58
N THR A 291 -25.97 -39.36 -8.08
CA THR A 291 -24.54 -39.42 -7.78
C THR A 291 -23.72 -39.14 -9.02
N ALA A 292 -24.02 -39.77 -10.16
CA ALA A 292 -23.33 -39.52 -11.42
C ALA A 292 -23.50 -38.06 -11.89
N MET A 293 -24.69 -37.46 -11.75
CA MET A 293 -24.91 -36.06 -12.12
C MET A 293 -24.13 -35.08 -11.22
N CYS A 294 -24.07 -35.33 -9.91
CA CYS A 294 -23.26 -34.54 -8.98
C CYS A 294 -21.78 -34.63 -9.32
N GLU A 295 -21.27 -35.84 -9.54
CA GLU A 295 -19.88 -36.06 -9.94
C GLU A 295 -19.55 -35.38 -11.27
N MET A 296 -20.47 -35.43 -12.24
CA MET A 296 -20.28 -34.76 -13.52
C MET A 296 -20.24 -33.24 -13.37
N ASN A 297 -21.05 -32.62 -12.50
CA ASN A 297 -20.95 -31.18 -12.23
C ASN A 297 -19.64 -30.83 -11.51
N GLU A 298 -19.22 -31.63 -10.53
CA GLU A 298 -17.99 -31.36 -9.76
C GLU A 298 -16.72 -31.49 -10.63
N TYR A 299 -16.68 -32.49 -11.53
CA TYR A 299 -15.46 -32.82 -12.28
C TYR A 299 -15.48 -32.32 -13.73
N ASN A 300 -16.64 -32.10 -14.34
CA ASN A 300 -16.77 -31.71 -15.75
C ASN A 300 -18.11 -31.03 -16.10
N ALA A 301 -18.49 -29.99 -15.35
CA ALA A 301 -19.77 -29.28 -15.52
C ALA A 301 -20.06 -28.87 -16.98
N SER A 302 -19.06 -28.32 -17.66
CA SER A 302 -19.21 -27.82 -19.04
C SER A 302 -19.20 -28.94 -20.08
N GLY A 303 -18.36 -29.98 -19.89
CA GLY A 303 -18.18 -31.04 -20.87
C GLY A 303 -19.28 -32.10 -20.83
N ARG A 304 -19.89 -32.34 -19.66
CA ARG A 304 -20.98 -33.32 -19.48
C ARG A 304 -20.64 -34.75 -19.95
N TYR A 305 -19.36 -35.14 -19.85
CA TYR A 305 -18.91 -36.51 -20.11
C TYR A 305 -18.11 -37.06 -18.93
N PRO A 306 -18.11 -38.39 -18.69
CA PRO A 306 -17.39 -38.95 -17.57
C PRO A 306 -15.88 -38.73 -17.68
N VAL A 307 -15.25 -38.31 -16.57
CA VAL A 307 -13.81 -38.03 -16.50
C VAL A 307 -13.12 -39.08 -15.63
N PRO A 308 -12.06 -39.74 -16.11
CA PRO A 308 -11.31 -40.70 -15.31
C PRO A 308 -10.47 -39.99 -14.25
N GLU A 309 -10.55 -40.47 -13.02
CA GLU A 309 -9.81 -39.98 -11.87
C GLU A 309 -9.21 -41.13 -11.08
N ILE A 310 -8.05 -40.87 -10.47
CA ILE A 310 -7.43 -41.84 -9.57
C ILE A 310 -8.16 -41.78 -8.24
N TRP A 311 -8.76 -42.90 -7.84
CA TRP A 311 -9.65 -42.97 -6.70
C TRP A 311 -9.13 -43.94 -5.65
N ASN A 312 -9.28 -43.56 -4.38
CA ASN A 312 -9.08 -44.45 -3.26
C ASN A 312 -10.43 -44.99 -2.80
N PHE A 313 -10.77 -46.21 -3.24
CA PHE A 313 -12.03 -46.88 -2.95
C PHE A 313 -12.16 -47.30 -1.48
N SER A 314 -11.06 -47.43 -0.73
CA SER A 314 -11.14 -47.76 0.71
C SER A 314 -11.58 -46.58 1.58
N ILE A 315 -11.30 -45.34 1.14
CA ILE A 315 -11.63 -44.12 1.87
C ILE A 315 -12.81 -43.38 1.20
N GLY A 316 -13.07 -43.64 -0.08
CA GLY A 316 -14.14 -42.98 -0.83
C GLY A 316 -13.77 -41.55 -1.25
N ARG A 317 -12.51 -41.30 -1.59
CA ARG A 317 -12.04 -39.99 -2.08
C ARG A 317 -11.02 -40.12 -3.20
N ARG A 318 -10.77 -39.01 -3.90
CA ARG A 318 -9.65 -38.89 -4.83
C ARG A 318 -8.34 -39.31 -4.17
N ALA A 319 -7.57 -40.15 -4.83
CA ALA A 319 -6.26 -40.58 -4.36
C ALA A 319 -5.23 -39.45 -4.49
N THR A 320 -4.33 -39.35 -3.54
CA THR A 320 -3.15 -38.48 -3.64
C THR A 320 -2.14 -39.08 -4.61
N THR A 321 -1.30 -38.23 -5.21
CA THR A 321 -0.22 -38.69 -6.10
C THR A 321 0.72 -39.68 -5.40
N LEU A 322 0.97 -39.47 -4.10
CA LEU A 322 1.77 -40.38 -3.29
C LEU A 322 1.10 -41.76 -3.13
N GLU A 323 -0.18 -41.81 -2.79
CA GLU A 323 -0.94 -43.07 -2.68
C GLU A 323 -0.91 -43.84 -4.02
N ALA A 324 -1.07 -43.13 -5.13
CA ALA A 324 -1.08 -43.70 -6.47
C ALA A 324 0.30 -44.26 -6.86
N VAL A 325 1.39 -43.52 -6.65
CA VAL A 325 2.77 -43.99 -6.88
C VAL A 325 3.11 -45.18 -5.99
N GLN A 326 2.69 -45.18 -4.72
CA GLN A 326 2.90 -46.30 -3.82
C GLN A 326 2.15 -47.55 -4.27
N ALA A 327 0.90 -47.41 -4.72
CA ALA A 327 0.11 -48.50 -5.27
C ALA A 327 0.81 -49.11 -6.50
N MET A 328 1.25 -48.27 -7.44
CA MET A 328 2.03 -48.72 -8.61
C MET A 328 3.31 -49.44 -8.23
N LYS A 329 4.08 -48.91 -7.27
CA LYS A 329 5.32 -49.56 -6.80
C LYS A 329 5.05 -50.94 -6.20
N LYS A 330 3.94 -51.12 -5.48
CA LYS A 330 3.51 -52.43 -4.96
C LYS A 330 3.14 -53.38 -6.09
N LEU A 331 2.37 -52.90 -7.08
CA LEU A 331 1.99 -53.68 -8.26
C LEU A 331 3.21 -54.14 -9.07
N ALA A 332 4.16 -53.25 -9.36
CA ALA A 332 5.38 -53.57 -10.09
C ALA A 332 6.22 -54.65 -9.38
N LYS A 333 6.32 -54.58 -8.04
CA LYS A 333 6.99 -55.62 -7.24
C LYS A 333 6.26 -56.96 -7.33
N SER A 334 4.94 -56.96 -7.23
CA SER A 334 4.12 -58.18 -7.33
C SER A 334 4.26 -58.83 -8.71
N ARG A 335 4.23 -58.03 -9.78
CA ARG A 335 4.44 -58.49 -11.16
C ARG A 335 5.80 -59.15 -11.36
N ARG A 336 6.88 -58.47 -10.95
CA ARG A 336 8.25 -59.02 -11.02
C ARG A 336 8.37 -60.34 -10.25
N TRP A 337 7.68 -60.45 -9.11
CA TRP A 337 7.67 -61.66 -8.30
C TRP A 337 6.91 -62.83 -8.98
N MET A 338 5.80 -62.55 -9.68
CA MET A 338 5.07 -63.54 -10.48
C MET A 338 5.86 -63.98 -11.72
N GLU A 339 6.44 -63.05 -12.49
CA GLU A 339 7.25 -63.35 -13.68
C GLU A 339 8.46 -64.24 -13.34
N SER A 340 9.12 -63.99 -12.20
CA SER A 340 10.24 -64.80 -11.72
C SER A 340 9.86 -66.24 -11.33
N ARG A 341 8.58 -66.51 -11.02
CA ARG A 341 8.07 -67.86 -10.73
C ARG A 341 7.51 -68.55 -11.97
N ALA A 342 6.96 -67.80 -12.92
CA ALA A 342 6.45 -68.33 -14.18
C ALA A 342 7.61 -68.81 -15.09
N TYR A 343 8.75 -68.11 -15.05
CA TYR A 343 9.95 -68.46 -15.82
C TYR A 343 11.19 -68.52 -14.91
N PRO A 344 11.34 -69.59 -14.10
CA PRO A 344 12.59 -69.79 -13.37
C PRO A 344 13.73 -69.99 -14.38
N ASN A 345 14.84 -69.25 -14.22
CA ASN A 345 16.05 -69.46 -15.02
C ASN A 345 16.40 -70.96 -15.04
N PRO A 346 16.61 -71.59 -16.22
CA PRO A 346 16.97 -73.00 -16.27
C PRO A 346 18.27 -73.22 -15.46
N PRO A 347 18.38 -74.33 -14.71
CA PRO A 347 19.58 -74.60 -13.94
C PRO A 347 20.77 -74.59 -14.89
N VAL A 348 21.78 -73.77 -14.58
CA VAL A 348 23.03 -73.75 -15.30
C VAL A 348 23.65 -75.14 -15.16
N CYS A 349 23.54 -75.96 -16.19
CA CYS A 349 24.22 -77.25 -16.27
C CYS A 349 25.73 -76.98 -16.20
N ARG A 350 26.32 -77.10 -15.00
CA ARG A 350 27.77 -77.17 -14.86
C ARG A 350 28.24 -78.43 -15.55
N VAL A 351 28.75 -78.27 -16.78
CA VAL A 351 29.53 -79.31 -17.44
C VAL A 351 30.74 -79.58 -16.54
N ARG A 352 30.75 -80.72 -15.86
CA ARG A 352 31.96 -81.18 -15.16
C ARG A 352 33.01 -81.43 -16.25
N PRO A 353 34.22 -80.87 -16.13
CA PRO A 353 35.30 -81.24 -17.04
C PRO A 353 35.58 -82.74 -16.86
N LYS A 354 35.60 -83.47 -17.97
CA LYS A 354 36.08 -84.85 -17.98
C LYS A 354 37.59 -84.80 -17.78
N ASN A 355 38.05 -85.44 -16.70
CA ASN A 355 39.47 -85.73 -16.49
C ASN A 355 39.95 -86.78 -17.49
#